data_AF-A0A6N2CSA2-F1
#
_entry.id   AF-A0A6N2CSA2-F1
#
_cell.length_a   1.000
_cell.length_b   1.000
_cell.length_c   1.000
_cell.angle_alpha   90.00
_cell.angle_beta   90.00
_cell.angle_gamma   90.00
#
_symmetry.space_group_name_H-M   'P 1'
#
loop_
_entity.id
_entity.type
_entity.pdbx_description
1 polymer ?
#
loop_
_entity_poly.entity_id
_entity_poly.type
_entity_poly.pdbx_seq_one_letter_code
_entity_poly.pdbx_strand_id
1 'polypeptide(L)'
;MTSLRNYPLGDTCPSSPHAVVSSLPTMADVRGYAEGDPRVVEALKSGYPRFRVHPFIQQLIEFYLRREGLSGSAGYLIPGRRAVQDLVDHIGQGVTALEVEPSLYLLHYQAGQPELHDKVRRTIQHIGSALSSRQAEDLLCAHGLRESPHPEAVEMVGAQAAVEAELARLIACAPKDVLVCASGMNAFYAGFRAIEEAQAARGRTHWLQLGWLYLDSGCILQKFLGPETTLNCLYDATDTEALIERIEACGDALACVVIECPTNPILQVADLPRIHAAVRRAGGMLLVDPTIASIYNVNVLPFADILVTSLTKYAAHQG
;
A
#
# COMPACT_ATOMS: atom_id res chain seq x y z
N MET A 1 -29.76 -22.07 7.37
CA MET A 1 -28.63 -21.24 6.91
C MET A 1 -29.17 -20.23 5.89
N THR A 2 -29.56 -19.03 6.33
CA THR A 2 -29.87 -17.91 5.42
C THR A 2 -28.56 -17.19 5.11
N SER A 3 -27.71 -17.80 4.27
CA SER A 3 -26.33 -17.34 4.03
C SER A 3 -26.20 -16.23 2.97
N LEU A 4 -27.31 -15.76 2.39
CA LEU A 4 -27.31 -14.69 1.40
C LEU A 4 -27.87 -13.41 2.02
N ARG A 5 -27.04 -12.74 2.83
CA ARG A 5 -27.33 -11.39 3.29
C ARG A 5 -27.20 -10.44 2.10
N ASN A 6 -28.28 -9.76 1.74
CA ASN A 6 -28.24 -8.68 0.75
C ASN A 6 -27.68 -7.42 1.43
N TYR A 7 -26.63 -6.83 0.85
CA TYR A 7 -26.06 -5.57 1.29
C TYR A 7 -26.45 -4.47 0.30
N PRO A 8 -27.29 -3.49 0.70
CA PRO A 8 -27.62 -2.31 -0.10
C PRO A 8 -26.40 -1.62 -0.70
N LEU A 9 -26.60 -0.93 -1.83
CA LEU A 9 -25.56 -0.13 -2.46
C LEU A 9 -24.98 0.89 -1.48
N GLY A 10 -23.65 0.88 -1.31
CA GLY A 10 -22.94 1.80 -0.43
C GLY A 10 -22.86 1.39 1.04
N ASP A 11 -23.54 0.31 1.44
CA ASP A 11 -23.37 -0.21 2.80
C ASP A 11 -21.95 -0.73 3.00
N THR A 12 -21.35 -0.35 4.12
CA THR A 12 -20.06 -0.84 4.57
C THR A 12 -20.11 -2.31 4.96
N CYS A 13 -19.09 -3.08 4.58
CA CYS A 13 -18.93 -4.46 5.02
C CYS A 13 -17.55 -4.67 5.68
N PRO A 14 -17.49 -4.92 7.01
CA PRO A 14 -18.62 -5.00 7.96
C PRO A 14 -19.24 -3.62 8.25
N SER A 15 -20.34 -3.60 9.02
CA SER A 15 -20.96 -2.36 9.49
C SER A 15 -20.13 -1.74 10.61
N SER A 16 -19.03 -1.09 10.23
CA SER A 16 -18.09 -0.39 11.10
C SER A 16 -17.72 0.95 10.46
N PRO A 17 -17.51 2.03 11.24
CA PRO A 17 -16.96 3.27 10.70
C PRO A 17 -15.60 3.04 10.01
N HIS A 18 -14.82 2.06 10.46
CA HIS A 18 -13.49 1.77 9.91
C HIS A 18 -13.50 0.85 8.69
N ALA A 19 -14.67 0.42 8.21
CA ALA A 19 -14.77 -0.52 7.11
C ALA A 19 -14.15 0.04 5.81
N VAL A 20 -13.31 -0.78 5.20
CA VAL A 20 -12.56 -0.45 3.96
C VAL A 20 -13.25 -0.94 2.69
N VAL A 21 -14.40 -1.63 2.82
CA VAL A 21 -15.19 -2.19 1.72
C VAL A 21 -16.63 -1.67 1.80
N SER A 22 -17.18 -1.33 0.64
CA SER A 22 -18.57 -0.91 0.46
C SER A 22 -19.25 -1.79 -0.59
N SER A 23 -20.53 -2.09 -0.40
CA SER A 23 -21.28 -2.99 -1.26
C SER A 23 -21.61 -2.34 -2.62
N LEU A 24 -21.31 -3.07 -3.69
CA LEU A 24 -21.80 -2.84 -5.05
C LEU A 24 -22.63 -4.08 -5.45
N PRO A 25 -23.92 -4.14 -5.08
CA PRO A 25 -24.68 -5.40 -5.06
C PRO A 25 -25.03 -5.96 -6.44
N THR A 26 -24.97 -5.14 -7.49
CA THR A 26 -25.31 -5.56 -8.85
C THR A 26 -24.20 -5.24 -9.84
N MET A 27 -24.17 -5.95 -10.97
CA MET A 27 -23.26 -5.63 -12.09
C MET A 27 -23.50 -4.22 -12.65
N ALA A 28 -24.73 -3.70 -12.54
CA ALA A 28 -25.02 -2.31 -12.92
C ALA A 28 -24.31 -1.32 -11.98
N ASP A 29 -24.23 -1.62 -10.68
CA ASP A 29 -23.49 -0.80 -9.71
C ASP A 29 -21.98 -0.89 -9.94
N VAL A 30 -21.44 -2.06 -10.26
CA VAL A 30 -20.02 -2.24 -10.60
C VAL A 30 -19.64 -1.41 -11.84
N ARG A 31 -20.45 -1.46 -12.90
CA ARG A 31 -20.23 -0.62 -14.09
C ARG A 31 -20.39 0.86 -13.78
N GLY A 32 -21.45 1.22 -13.05
CA GLY A 32 -21.70 2.61 -12.65
C GLY A 32 -20.55 3.18 -11.81
N TYR A 33 -19.94 2.38 -10.93
CA TYR A 33 -18.73 2.79 -10.22
C TYR A 33 -17.56 3.04 -11.18
N ALA A 34 -17.32 2.14 -12.13
CA ALA A 34 -16.23 2.27 -13.11
C ALA A 34 -16.42 3.46 -14.06
N GLU A 35 -17.67 3.80 -14.41
CA GLU A 35 -18.04 4.88 -15.33
C GLU A 35 -18.26 6.23 -14.60
N GLY A 36 -18.28 6.24 -13.26
CA GLY A 36 -18.50 7.44 -12.47
C GLY A 36 -19.97 7.90 -12.40
N ASP A 37 -20.94 6.97 -12.51
CA ASP A 37 -22.37 7.24 -12.32
C ASP A 37 -22.61 7.91 -10.94
N PRO A 38 -23.17 9.14 -10.89
CA PRO A 38 -23.44 9.85 -9.65
C PRO A 38 -24.25 9.03 -8.64
N ARG A 39 -25.24 8.24 -9.11
CA ARG A 39 -26.07 7.38 -8.24
C ARG A 39 -25.22 6.41 -7.42
N VAL A 40 -24.14 5.90 -8.01
CA VAL A 40 -23.24 4.95 -7.36
C VAL A 40 -22.21 5.69 -6.51
N VAL A 41 -21.53 6.68 -7.07
CA VAL A 41 -20.44 7.40 -6.39
C VAL A 41 -20.94 8.11 -5.13
N GLU A 42 -22.14 8.72 -5.19
CA GLU A 42 -22.74 9.41 -4.05
C GLU A 42 -23.23 8.45 -2.95
N ALA A 43 -23.62 7.22 -3.31
CA ALA A 43 -24.03 6.20 -2.35
C ALA A 43 -22.85 5.67 -1.52
N LEU A 44 -21.62 5.72 -2.05
CA LEU A 44 -20.42 5.28 -1.35
C LEU A 44 -20.00 6.32 -0.29
N LYS A 45 -20.41 6.10 0.96
CA LYS A 45 -20.09 6.97 2.11
C LYS A 45 -18.68 6.76 2.66
N SER A 46 -18.16 5.55 2.53
CA SER A 46 -16.78 5.19 2.80
C SER A 46 -16.18 4.54 1.56
N GLY A 47 -14.86 4.48 1.51
CA GLY A 47 -14.14 3.79 0.47
C GLY A 47 -12.83 3.26 1.01
N TYR A 48 -12.16 2.45 0.20
CA TYR A 48 -10.84 1.95 0.53
C TYR A 48 -9.91 3.15 0.88
N PRO A 49 -9.23 3.15 2.05
CA PRO A 49 -8.65 4.36 2.68
C PRO A 49 -7.71 5.22 1.83
N ARG A 50 -7.25 4.68 0.70
CA ARG A 50 -6.34 5.36 -0.24
C ARG A 50 -7.06 6.15 -1.34
N PHE A 51 -8.36 5.92 -1.59
CA PHE A 51 -9.13 6.62 -2.63
C PHE A 51 -10.05 7.71 -2.09
N ARG A 52 -10.44 7.62 -0.81
CA ARG A 52 -11.22 8.64 -0.10
C ARG A 52 -10.63 8.84 1.29
N VAL A 53 -10.43 10.11 1.67
CA VAL A 53 -9.99 10.45 3.02
C VAL A 53 -11.12 10.13 4.01
N HIS A 54 -10.79 9.37 5.05
CA HIS A 54 -11.77 8.96 6.06
C HIS A 54 -12.27 10.18 6.87
N PRO A 55 -13.56 10.26 7.25
CA PRO A 55 -14.10 11.40 8.01
C PRO A 55 -13.33 11.74 9.30
N PHE A 56 -12.92 10.73 10.08
CA PHE A 56 -12.10 10.96 11.28
C PHE A 56 -10.73 11.56 10.96
N ILE A 57 -10.09 11.11 9.88
CA ILE A 57 -8.80 11.67 9.45
C ILE A 57 -9.01 13.13 9.01
N GLN A 58 -10.08 13.42 8.28
CA GLN A 58 -10.41 14.79 7.87
C GLN A 58 -10.65 15.70 9.08
N GLN A 59 -11.46 15.27 10.05
CA GLN A 59 -11.71 16.03 11.28
C GLN A 59 -10.41 16.32 12.03
N LEU A 60 -9.51 15.34 12.09
CA LEU A 60 -8.22 15.48 12.77
C LEU A 60 -7.25 16.41 12.02
N ILE A 61 -7.22 16.35 10.67
CA ILE A 61 -6.48 17.30 9.84
C ILE A 61 -6.98 18.73 10.09
N GLU A 62 -8.29 18.95 10.06
CA GLU A 62 -8.90 20.27 10.32
C GLU A 62 -8.62 20.78 11.74
N PHE A 63 -8.54 19.89 12.73
CA PHE A 63 -8.11 20.24 14.08
C PHE A 63 -6.66 20.73 14.11
N TYR A 64 -5.71 19.98 13.56
CA TYR A 64 -4.31 20.37 13.58
C TYR A 64 -4.04 21.61 12.72
N LEU A 65 -4.67 21.76 11.55
CA LEU A 65 -4.55 22.99 10.76
C LEU A 65 -4.99 24.23 11.54
N ARG A 66 -6.08 24.14 12.33
CA ARG A 66 -6.53 25.24 13.19
C ARG A 66 -5.58 25.47 14.37
N ARG A 67 -5.14 24.41 15.04
CA ARG A 67 -4.23 24.48 16.19
C ARG A 67 -2.93 25.20 15.84
N GLU A 68 -2.40 24.94 14.64
CA GLU A 68 -1.13 25.48 14.17
C GLU A 68 -1.28 26.80 13.38
N GLY A 69 -2.49 27.38 13.35
CA GLY A 69 -2.73 28.67 12.66
C GLY A 69 -2.65 28.63 11.14
N LEU A 70 -2.75 27.43 10.53
CA LEU A 70 -2.61 27.20 9.09
C LEU A 70 -3.95 27.38 8.34
N SER A 71 -4.63 28.50 8.60
CA SER A 71 -5.89 28.84 7.93
C SER A 71 -5.69 28.97 6.42
N GLY A 72 -6.52 28.30 5.61
CA GLY A 72 -6.40 28.31 4.15
C GLY A 72 -5.38 27.31 3.58
N SER A 73 -4.79 26.45 4.42
CA SER A 73 -4.02 25.30 3.97
C SER A 73 -4.87 24.03 3.87
N ALA A 74 -4.41 23.07 3.08
CA ALA A 74 -4.85 21.68 3.11
C ALA A 74 -3.71 20.80 3.65
N GLY A 75 -4.01 19.58 4.10
CA GLY A 75 -2.97 18.70 4.60
C GLY A 75 -3.35 17.23 4.69
N TYR A 76 -2.35 16.41 5.03
CA TYR A 76 -2.45 14.98 5.27
C TYR A 76 -1.63 14.61 6.50
N LEU A 77 -2.06 13.59 7.23
CA LEU A 77 -1.36 13.08 8.41
C LEU A 77 -0.56 11.83 8.05
N ILE A 78 0.74 11.89 8.31
CA ILE A 78 1.72 10.87 7.93
C ILE A 78 2.45 10.39 9.19
N PRO A 79 2.25 9.12 9.62
CA PRO A 79 3.02 8.52 10.69
C PRO A 79 4.46 8.25 10.23
N GLY A 80 5.43 8.66 11.05
CA GLY A 80 6.84 8.37 10.87
C GLY A 80 7.63 9.43 10.11
N ARG A 81 8.79 9.79 10.66
CA ARG A 81 9.68 10.82 10.10
C ARG A 81 10.19 10.47 8.70
N ARG A 82 10.61 9.21 8.49
CA ARG A 82 11.15 8.78 7.19
C ARG A 82 10.08 8.86 6.09
N ALA A 83 8.85 8.42 6.39
CA ALA A 83 7.75 8.45 5.44
C ALA A 83 7.37 9.87 5.02
N VAL A 84 7.33 10.83 5.94
CA VAL A 84 7.05 12.23 5.59
C VAL A 84 8.23 12.88 4.84
N GLN A 85 9.48 12.51 5.17
CA GLN A 85 10.64 13.02 4.44
C GLN A 85 10.65 12.52 2.99
N ASP A 86 10.42 11.23 2.75
CA ASP A 86 10.32 10.67 1.40
C ASP A 86 9.21 11.35 0.57
N LEU A 87 8.08 11.70 1.23
CA LEU A 87 6.99 12.46 0.60
C LEU A 87 7.44 13.88 0.22
N VAL A 88 8.07 14.61 1.13
CA VAL A 88 8.56 15.97 0.89
C VAL A 88 9.60 15.97 -0.24
N ASP A 89 10.55 15.04 -0.22
CA ASP A 89 11.61 14.93 -1.22
C ASP A 89 11.04 14.62 -2.61
N HIS A 90 10.05 13.71 -2.70
CA HIS A 90 9.42 13.35 -3.97
C HIS A 90 8.45 14.42 -4.49
N ILE A 91 7.67 15.06 -3.62
CA ILE A 91 6.73 16.10 -4.02
C ILE A 91 7.48 17.39 -4.39
N GLY A 92 8.52 17.74 -3.63
CA GLY A 92 9.38 18.89 -3.84
C GLY A 92 8.76 20.19 -3.30
N GLN A 93 8.82 21.25 -4.10
CA GLN A 93 8.40 22.59 -3.67
C GLN A 93 6.88 22.68 -3.44
N GLY A 94 6.48 23.52 -2.48
CA GLY A 94 5.08 23.84 -2.19
C GLY A 94 4.45 23.03 -1.06
N VAL A 95 5.16 22.05 -0.50
CA VAL A 95 4.73 21.30 0.71
C VAL A 95 5.66 21.56 1.89
N THR A 96 5.13 21.43 3.10
CA THR A 96 5.89 21.52 4.34
C THR A 96 5.37 20.49 5.32
N ALA A 97 6.25 19.94 6.15
CA ALA A 97 5.90 18.96 7.18
C ALA A 97 6.12 19.56 8.57
N LEU A 98 5.14 19.38 9.45
CA LEU A 98 5.17 19.81 10.84
C LEU A 98 4.88 18.61 11.75
N GLU A 99 5.70 18.36 12.76
CA GLU A 99 5.40 17.34 13.77
C GLU A 99 4.28 17.85 14.68
N VAL A 100 3.14 17.14 14.70
CA VAL A 100 1.94 17.54 15.44
C VAL A 100 1.66 16.65 16.65
N GLU A 101 2.14 15.41 16.63
CA GLU A 101 2.21 14.49 17.77
C GLU A 101 3.52 13.70 17.66
N PRO A 102 4.00 13.01 18.73
CA PRO A 102 5.21 12.21 18.64
C PRO A 102 5.15 11.22 17.47
N SER A 103 6.08 11.36 16.52
CA SER A 103 6.13 10.53 15.31
C SER A 103 4.93 10.66 14.35
N LEU A 104 4.13 11.73 14.46
CA LEU A 104 3.05 12.06 13.53
C LEU A 104 3.25 13.43 12.93
N TYR A 105 3.25 13.49 11.60
CA TYR A 105 3.53 14.72 10.86
C TYR A 105 2.32 15.16 10.05
N LEU A 106 2.00 16.46 10.14
CA LEU A 106 1.09 17.14 9.25
C LEU A 106 1.87 17.63 8.03
N LEU A 107 1.69 16.97 6.89
CA LEU A 107 2.12 17.47 5.59
C LEU A 107 1.07 18.47 5.11
N HIS A 108 1.43 19.74 4.99
CA HIS A 108 0.51 20.81 4.59
C HIS A 108 1.03 21.62 3.40
N TYR A 109 0.09 22.25 2.70
CA TYR A 109 0.32 23.13 1.55
C TYR A 109 -0.85 24.10 1.40
N GLN A 110 -0.63 25.19 0.67
CA GLN A 110 -1.66 26.21 0.45
C GLN A 110 -2.83 25.64 -0.37
N ALA A 111 -4.06 25.84 0.10
CA ALA A 111 -5.25 25.42 -0.64
C ALA A 111 -5.43 26.25 -1.94
N GLY A 112 -6.25 25.74 -2.85
CA GLY A 112 -6.47 26.40 -4.15
C GLY A 112 -5.39 26.14 -5.20
N GLN A 113 -4.54 25.13 -5.00
CA GLN A 113 -3.57 24.64 -5.98
C GLN A 113 -3.95 23.23 -6.46
N PRO A 114 -4.81 23.08 -7.49
CA PRO A 114 -5.36 21.78 -7.89
C PRO A 114 -4.28 20.77 -8.33
N GLU A 115 -3.28 21.21 -9.08
CA GLU A 115 -2.20 20.34 -9.56
C GLU A 115 -1.33 19.80 -8.42
N LEU A 116 -0.96 20.66 -7.47
CA LEU A 116 -0.22 20.24 -6.28
C LEU A 116 -1.06 19.32 -5.41
N HIS A 117 -2.34 19.65 -5.21
CA HIS A 117 -3.27 18.80 -4.46
C HIS A 117 -3.33 17.39 -5.05
N ASP A 118 -3.51 17.27 -6.37
CA ASP A 118 -3.54 15.97 -7.05
C ASP A 118 -2.21 15.23 -6.98
N LYS A 119 -1.08 15.94 -7.10
CA LYS A 119 0.26 15.35 -6.92
C LYS A 119 0.40 14.77 -5.52
N VAL A 120 0.16 15.57 -4.47
CA VAL A 120 0.25 15.15 -3.07
C VAL A 120 -0.66 13.94 -2.82
N ARG A 121 -1.93 14.03 -3.22
CA ARG A 121 -2.92 12.97 -3.04
C ARG A 121 -2.48 11.66 -3.69
N ARG A 122 -2.03 11.70 -4.96
CA ARG A 122 -1.58 10.51 -5.69
C ARG A 122 -0.31 9.92 -5.08
N THR A 123 0.66 10.74 -4.70
CA THR A 123 1.89 10.26 -4.05
C THR A 123 1.57 9.52 -2.75
N ILE A 124 0.72 10.10 -1.89
CA ILE A 124 0.28 9.45 -0.64
C ILE A 124 -0.52 8.17 -0.93
N GLN A 125 -1.41 8.18 -1.93
CA GLN A 125 -2.16 7.00 -2.35
C GLN A 125 -1.24 5.85 -2.78
N HIS A 126 -0.19 6.14 -3.56
CA HIS A 126 0.74 5.14 -4.06
C HIS A 126 1.62 4.60 -2.93
N ILE A 127 2.19 5.46 -2.09
CA ILE A 127 3.04 5.04 -0.96
C ILE A 127 2.22 4.33 0.13
N GLY A 128 0.97 4.72 0.34
CA GLY A 128 0.08 4.12 1.34
C GLY A 128 0.47 4.42 2.79
N SER A 129 1.18 5.52 3.06
CA SER A 129 1.67 5.93 4.38
C SER A 129 0.75 6.87 5.16
N ALA A 130 -0.51 7.02 4.74
CA ALA A 130 -1.47 7.85 5.47
C ALA A 130 -1.85 7.24 6.84
N LEU A 131 -2.19 8.10 7.80
CA LEU A 131 -2.73 7.70 9.11
C LEU A 131 -3.94 6.78 8.97
N SER A 132 -4.05 5.76 9.83
CA SER A 132 -5.23 4.88 9.85
C SER A 132 -6.45 5.57 10.48
N SER A 133 -7.66 5.12 10.13
CA SER A 133 -8.90 5.65 10.72
C SER A 133 -9.03 5.38 12.21
N ARG A 134 -8.48 4.26 12.71
CA ARG A 134 -8.45 3.89 14.14
C ARG A 134 -7.53 4.81 14.93
N GLN A 135 -6.28 5.00 14.46
CA GLN A 135 -5.37 5.97 15.08
C GLN A 135 -5.93 7.41 15.05
N ALA A 136 -6.64 7.78 13.99
CA ALA A 136 -7.31 9.06 13.93
C ALA A 136 -8.42 9.19 14.99
N GLU A 137 -9.22 8.13 15.20
CA GLU A 137 -10.25 8.12 16.24
C GLU A 137 -9.66 8.21 17.64
N ASP A 138 -8.57 7.47 17.92
CA ASP A 138 -7.88 7.53 19.22
C ASP A 138 -7.41 8.95 19.54
N LEU A 139 -6.80 9.63 18.57
CA LEU A 139 -6.35 11.01 18.73
C LEU A 139 -7.51 12.00 18.87
N LEU A 140 -8.61 11.80 18.15
CA LEU A 140 -9.81 12.62 18.34
C LEU A 140 -10.38 12.48 19.75
N CYS A 141 -10.39 11.28 20.32
CA CYS A 141 -10.80 11.05 21.71
C CYS A 141 -9.82 11.68 22.70
N ALA A 142 -8.51 11.52 22.47
CA ALA A 142 -7.47 12.12 23.30
C ALA A 142 -7.56 13.66 23.36
N HIS A 143 -7.97 14.30 22.26
CA HIS A 143 -8.19 15.75 22.18
C HIS A 143 -9.60 16.19 22.62
N GLY A 144 -10.45 15.28 23.11
CA GLY A 144 -11.80 15.59 23.56
C GLY A 144 -12.78 15.98 22.44
N LEU A 145 -12.45 15.66 21.18
CA LEU A 145 -13.31 15.91 20.01
C LEU A 145 -14.33 14.78 19.79
N ARG A 146 -14.17 13.66 20.50
CA ARG A 146 -15.06 12.51 20.57
C ARG A 146 -15.08 11.97 21.99
N GLU A 147 -16.22 11.42 22.41
CA GLU A 147 -16.39 10.89 23.77
C GLU A 147 -15.63 9.58 24.01
N SER A 148 -15.67 8.67 23.02
CA SER A 148 -15.02 7.37 23.09
C SER A 148 -14.82 6.77 21.68
N PRO A 149 -13.84 5.85 21.51
CA PRO A 149 -13.64 5.15 20.25
C PRO A 149 -14.78 4.17 19.94
N HIS A 150 -14.90 3.76 18.69
CA HIS A 150 -15.87 2.75 18.28
C HIS A 150 -15.61 1.43 19.03
N PRO A 151 -16.63 0.83 19.66
CA PRO A 151 -16.44 -0.41 20.42
C PRO A 151 -15.99 -1.57 19.50
N GLU A 152 -14.77 -2.07 19.72
CA GLU A 152 -14.23 -3.24 19.06
C GLU A 152 -13.41 -4.10 20.04
N ALA A 153 -13.18 -5.36 19.69
CA ALA A 153 -12.31 -6.23 20.46
C ALA A 153 -10.86 -5.79 20.24
N VAL A 154 -10.18 -5.35 21.31
CA VAL A 154 -8.82 -4.83 21.24
C VAL A 154 -7.86 -5.69 22.05
N GLU A 155 -6.68 -5.93 21.49
CA GLU A 155 -5.54 -6.50 22.21
C GLU A 155 -4.59 -5.36 22.59
N MET A 156 -4.52 -5.04 23.88
CA MET A 156 -3.84 -3.82 24.36
C MET A 156 -2.32 -3.98 24.50
N VAL A 157 -1.84 -5.21 24.65
CA VAL A 157 -0.42 -5.47 24.97
C VAL A 157 0.16 -6.45 23.97
N GLY A 158 1.23 -6.04 23.29
CA GLY A 158 2.00 -6.93 22.41
C GLY A 158 1.27 -7.32 21.12
N ALA A 159 0.19 -6.63 20.73
CA ALA A 159 -0.58 -6.95 19.53
C ALA A 159 0.29 -7.00 18.26
N GLN A 160 1.18 -6.02 18.07
CA GLN A 160 2.11 -6.02 16.94
C GLN A 160 3.04 -7.24 16.96
N ALA A 161 3.65 -7.55 18.10
CA ALA A 161 4.53 -8.71 18.23
C ALA A 161 3.78 -10.05 18.00
N ALA A 162 2.51 -10.13 18.42
CA ALA A 162 1.66 -11.29 18.17
C ALA A 162 1.34 -11.46 16.68
N VAL A 163 1.01 -10.35 15.99
CA VAL A 163 0.80 -10.35 14.53
C VAL A 163 2.08 -10.73 13.79
N GLU A 164 3.22 -10.15 14.15
CA GLU A 164 4.52 -10.47 13.55
C GLU A 164 4.89 -11.94 13.75
N ALA A 165 4.67 -12.48 14.96
CA ALA A 165 4.94 -13.90 15.25
C ALA A 165 4.04 -14.84 14.45
N GLU A 166 2.75 -14.53 14.31
CA GLU A 166 1.82 -15.35 13.53
C GLU A 166 2.12 -15.28 12.03
N LEU A 167 2.44 -14.09 11.50
CA LEU A 167 2.88 -13.93 10.11
C LEU A 167 4.19 -14.69 9.86
N ALA A 168 5.16 -14.61 10.77
CA ALA A 168 6.42 -15.33 10.67
C ALA A 168 6.19 -16.85 10.63
N ARG A 169 5.26 -17.35 11.47
CA ARG A 169 4.87 -18.77 11.48
C ARG A 169 4.23 -19.19 10.15
N LEU A 170 3.30 -18.38 9.61
CA LEU A 170 2.61 -18.68 8.35
C LEU A 170 3.56 -18.64 7.14
N ILE A 171 4.47 -17.67 7.12
CA ILE A 171 5.44 -17.48 6.03
C ILE A 171 6.66 -18.42 6.18
N ALA A 172 6.83 -19.04 7.36
CA ALA A 172 7.98 -19.85 7.73
C ALA A 172 9.31 -19.07 7.72
N CYS A 173 9.33 -17.87 8.32
CA CYS A 173 10.53 -17.06 8.55
C CYS A 173 10.71 -16.72 10.05
N ALA A 174 11.78 -16.01 10.41
CA ALA A 174 11.96 -15.55 11.78
C ALA A 174 11.13 -14.28 12.04
N PRO A 175 10.58 -14.06 13.25
CA PRO A 175 9.79 -12.87 13.57
C PRO A 175 10.53 -11.54 13.31
N LYS A 176 11.85 -11.51 13.53
CA LYS A 176 12.70 -10.34 13.24
C LYS A 176 12.79 -9.97 11.75
N ASP A 177 12.40 -10.90 10.87
CA ASP A 177 12.41 -10.72 9.42
C ASP A 177 11.02 -10.28 8.91
N VAL A 178 10.05 -10.06 9.81
CA VAL A 178 8.70 -9.55 9.48
C VAL A 178 8.63 -8.06 9.82
N LEU A 179 8.09 -7.28 8.88
CA LEU A 179 7.77 -5.87 9.08
C LEU A 179 6.28 -5.64 8.78
N VAL A 180 5.53 -5.22 9.80
CA VAL A 180 4.14 -4.79 9.62
C VAL A 180 4.09 -3.32 9.21
N CYS A 181 3.36 -3.03 8.15
CA CYS A 181 3.23 -1.68 7.59
C CYS A 181 1.79 -1.17 7.66
N ALA A 182 1.61 0.14 7.48
CA ALA A 182 0.29 0.79 7.56
C ALA A 182 -0.72 0.29 6.50
N SER A 183 -0.21 -0.20 5.37
CA SER A 183 -1.03 -0.79 4.30
C SER A 183 -0.18 -1.73 3.42
N GLY A 184 -0.82 -2.55 2.59
CA GLY A 184 -0.11 -3.36 1.60
C GLY A 184 0.75 -2.54 0.62
N MET A 185 0.29 -1.34 0.25
CA MET A 185 1.09 -0.42 -0.57
C MET A 185 2.30 0.12 0.18
N ASN A 186 2.16 0.36 1.48
CA ASN A 186 3.28 0.78 2.31
C ASN A 186 4.30 -0.34 2.51
N ALA A 187 3.86 -1.60 2.63
CA ALA A 187 4.74 -2.75 2.62
C ALA A 187 5.50 -2.88 1.28
N PHE A 188 4.80 -2.74 0.15
CA PHE A 188 5.43 -2.73 -1.16
C PHE A 188 6.45 -1.59 -1.29
N TYR A 189 6.07 -0.36 -0.92
CA TYR A 189 6.96 0.80 -0.98
C TYR A 189 8.20 0.65 -0.08
N ALA A 190 8.03 0.14 1.15
CA ALA A 190 9.14 -0.12 2.06
C ALA A 190 10.11 -1.17 1.48
N GLY A 191 9.60 -2.26 0.92
CA GLY A 191 10.41 -3.27 0.23
C GLY A 191 11.13 -2.69 -1.00
N PHE A 192 10.41 -1.94 -1.84
CA PHE A 192 10.97 -1.22 -2.98
C PHE A 192 12.13 -0.31 -2.57
N ARG A 193 11.93 0.55 -1.57
CA ARG A 193 12.97 1.50 -1.10
C ARG A 193 14.17 0.79 -0.48
N ALA A 194 13.96 -0.29 0.26
CA ALA A 194 15.05 -1.07 0.84
C ALA A 194 15.92 -1.71 -0.26
N ILE A 195 15.30 -2.27 -1.30
CA ILE A 195 16.02 -2.85 -2.45
C ILE A 195 16.72 -1.76 -3.25
N GLU A 196 16.03 -0.65 -3.55
CA GLU A 196 16.60 0.48 -4.29
C GLU A 196 17.86 1.01 -3.60
N GLU A 197 17.78 1.32 -2.31
CA GLU A 197 18.91 1.84 -1.53
C GLU A 197 20.09 0.85 -1.51
N ALA A 198 19.82 -0.43 -1.29
CA ALA A 198 20.85 -1.47 -1.22
C ALA A 198 21.52 -1.73 -2.59
N GLN A 199 20.75 -1.70 -3.68
CA GLN A 199 21.25 -2.01 -5.02
C GLN A 199 21.87 -0.80 -5.71
N ALA A 200 21.36 0.41 -5.47
CA ALA A 200 21.97 1.65 -5.94
C ALA A 200 23.38 1.82 -5.35
N ALA A 201 23.58 1.48 -4.07
CA ALA A 201 24.91 1.46 -3.44
C ALA A 201 25.92 0.51 -4.12
N ARG A 202 25.42 -0.44 -4.93
CA ARG A 202 26.21 -1.39 -5.73
C ARG A 202 26.27 -1.02 -7.22
N GLY A 203 25.75 0.14 -7.61
CA GLY A 203 25.71 0.59 -9.01
C GLY A 203 24.73 -0.18 -9.90
N ARG A 204 23.78 -0.92 -9.30
CA ARG A 204 22.77 -1.70 -10.02
C ARG A 204 21.54 -0.84 -10.29
N THR A 205 21.13 -0.79 -11.55
CA THR A 205 20.12 0.20 -12.01
C THR A 205 18.97 -0.41 -12.79
N HIS A 206 19.02 -1.70 -13.14
CA HIS A 206 18.02 -2.32 -14.01
C HIS A 206 16.94 -3.02 -13.18
N TRP A 207 15.69 -2.61 -13.38
CA TRP A 207 14.50 -3.19 -12.76
C TRP A 207 13.64 -3.90 -13.81
N LEU A 208 13.17 -5.09 -13.48
CA LEU A 208 12.24 -5.85 -14.30
C LEU A 208 10.90 -6.02 -13.57
N GLN A 209 9.81 -5.71 -14.25
CA GLN A 209 8.46 -6.09 -13.83
C GLN A 209 8.04 -7.31 -14.65
N LEU A 210 7.66 -8.40 -13.98
CA LEU A 210 7.12 -9.60 -14.62
C LEU A 210 5.62 -9.69 -14.37
N GLY A 211 4.87 -9.91 -15.44
CA GLY A 211 3.42 -9.92 -15.41
C GLY A 211 2.79 -8.55 -15.15
N TRP A 212 1.48 -8.59 -14.97
CA TRP A 212 0.72 -7.46 -14.47
C TRP A 212 0.82 -7.42 -12.95
N LEU A 213 1.14 -6.24 -12.43
CA LEU A 213 1.03 -5.92 -11.01
C LEU A 213 -0.29 -5.21 -10.74
N TYR A 214 -0.68 -5.18 -9.48
CA TYR A 214 -1.61 -4.21 -8.96
C TYR A 214 -1.18 -2.80 -9.39
N LEU A 215 -2.16 -2.01 -9.85
CA LEU A 215 -1.93 -0.75 -10.54
C LEU A 215 -1.01 0.23 -9.76
N ASP A 216 -1.25 0.40 -8.46
CA ASP A 216 -0.45 1.33 -7.66
C ASP A 216 0.98 0.80 -7.42
N SER A 217 1.20 -0.53 -7.38
CA SER A 217 2.54 -1.14 -7.30
C SER A 217 3.36 -0.84 -8.55
N GLY A 218 2.74 -0.97 -9.74
CA GLY A 218 3.34 -0.55 -11.00
C GLY A 218 3.61 0.97 -11.04
N CYS A 219 2.72 1.79 -10.47
CA CYS A 219 2.93 3.23 -10.35
C CYS A 219 4.12 3.59 -9.43
N ILE A 220 4.39 2.80 -8.38
CA ILE A 220 5.61 2.98 -7.57
C ILE A 220 6.84 2.81 -8.44
N LEU A 221 6.94 1.69 -9.16
CA LEU A 221 8.10 1.41 -10.03
C LEU A 221 8.28 2.49 -11.10
N GLN A 222 7.20 2.94 -11.74
CA GLN A 222 7.28 3.94 -12.80
C GLN A 222 7.67 5.35 -12.32
N LYS A 223 7.31 5.73 -11.09
CA LYS A 223 7.40 7.12 -10.63
C LYS A 223 8.50 7.37 -9.62
N PHE A 224 8.89 6.36 -8.85
CA PHE A 224 9.81 6.52 -7.73
C PHE A 224 11.22 6.01 -7.99
N LEU A 225 11.41 5.27 -9.09
CA LEU A 225 12.73 4.91 -9.58
C LEU A 225 13.56 6.15 -9.92
N GLY A 226 14.82 6.16 -9.48
CA GLY A 226 15.75 7.25 -9.77
C GLY A 226 16.03 7.44 -11.27
N PRO A 227 16.50 8.63 -11.70
CA PRO A 227 16.66 8.99 -13.11
C PRO A 227 17.63 8.09 -13.90
N GLU A 228 18.61 7.49 -13.22
CA GLU A 228 19.60 6.59 -13.81
C GLU A 228 19.14 5.12 -13.85
N THR A 229 17.94 4.83 -13.37
CA THR A 229 17.40 3.47 -13.31
C THR A 229 16.44 3.19 -14.45
N THR A 230 16.47 1.96 -14.95
CA THR A 230 15.63 1.52 -16.07
C THR A 230 14.57 0.55 -15.55
N LEU A 231 13.36 0.64 -16.12
CA LEU A 231 12.27 -0.30 -15.87
C LEU A 231 11.90 -0.99 -17.19
N ASN A 232 11.92 -2.31 -17.22
CA ASN A 232 11.38 -3.10 -18.33
C ASN A 232 10.25 -4.00 -17.85
N CYS A 233 9.12 -3.99 -18.56
CA CYS A 233 7.95 -4.81 -18.22
C CYS A 233 7.79 -5.97 -19.21
N LEU A 234 7.69 -7.19 -18.70
CA LEU A 234 7.41 -8.41 -19.46
C LEU A 234 6.05 -8.96 -19.00
N TYR A 235 5.00 -8.75 -19.80
CA TYR A 235 3.63 -9.00 -19.34
C TYR A 235 3.20 -10.47 -19.39
N ASP A 236 3.85 -11.30 -20.19
CA ASP A 236 3.60 -12.74 -20.17
C ASP A 236 4.43 -13.39 -19.07
N ALA A 237 3.82 -13.59 -17.89
CA ALA A 237 4.48 -14.23 -16.77
C ALA A 237 4.64 -15.76 -16.95
N THR A 238 4.06 -16.35 -18.00
CA THR A 238 4.12 -17.80 -18.25
C THR A 238 5.28 -18.22 -19.15
N ASP A 239 5.85 -17.31 -19.93
CA ASP A 239 6.99 -17.58 -20.81
C ASP A 239 8.32 -17.58 -20.03
N THR A 240 8.55 -18.66 -19.27
CA THR A 240 9.69 -18.78 -18.37
C THR A 240 11.05 -18.62 -19.08
N GLU A 241 11.19 -19.09 -20.33
CA GLU A 241 12.47 -18.99 -21.05
C GLU A 241 12.76 -17.54 -21.43
N ALA A 242 11.78 -16.81 -21.99
CA ALA A 242 11.95 -15.39 -22.33
C ALA A 242 12.22 -14.52 -21.10
N LEU A 243 11.59 -14.84 -19.97
CA LEU A 243 11.84 -14.16 -18.69
C LEU A 243 13.28 -14.38 -18.22
N ILE A 244 13.78 -15.61 -18.24
CA ILE A 244 15.16 -15.95 -17.86
C ILE A 244 16.17 -15.27 -18.79
N GLU A 245 15.95 -15.33 -20.11
CA GLU A 245 16.83 -14.67 -21.09
C GLU A 245 16.94 -13.17 -20.80
N ARG A 246 15.81 -12.50 -20.52
CA ARG A 246 15.83 -11.07 -20.18
C ARG A 246 16.56 -10.79 -18.87
N ILE A 247 16.36 -11.61 -17.84
CA ILE A 247 17.03 -11.48 -16.54
C ILE A 247 18.55 -11.60 -16.73
N GLU A 248 19.00 -12.61 -17.47
CA GLU A 248 20.42 -12.87 -17.71
C GLU A 248 21.05 -11.77 -18.58
N ALA A 249 20.32 -11.21 -19.53
CA ALA A 249 20.77 -10.08 -20.36
C ALA A 249 21.05 -8.81 -19.56
N CYS A 250 20.44 -8.62 -18.38
CA CYS A 250 20.76 -7.50 -17.50
C CYS A 250 22.15 -7.63 -16.83
N GLY A 251 22.67 -8.85 -16.70
CA GLY A 251 23.96 -9.13 -16.06
C GLY A 251 24.11 -8.46 -14.69
N ASP A 252 25.31 -7.95 -14.41
CA ASP A 252 25.64 -7.30 -13.14
C ASP A 252 24.87 -6.00 -12.87
N ALA A 253 24.18 -5.44 -13.86
CA ALA A 253 23.38 -4.23 -13.70
C ALA A 253 21.98 -4.49 -13.11
N LEU A 254 21.56 -5.76 -13.01
CA LEU A 254 20.26 -6.14 -12.46
C LEU A 254 20.15 -5.73 -10.98
N ALA A 255 19.22 -4.82 -10.69
CA ALA A 255 18.87 -4.42 -9.33
C ALA A 255 17.80 -5.34 -8.77
N CYS A 256 16.66 -5.44 -9.43
CA CYS A 256 15.49 -6.14 -8.90
C CYS A 256 14.59 -6.69 -10.00
N VAL A 257 13.96 -7.82 -9.71
CA VAL A 257 12.82 -8.37 -10.43
C VAL A 257 11.61 -8.35 -9.51
N VAL A 258 10.51 -7.81 -9.98
CA VAL A 258 9.25 -7.67 -9.24
C VAL A 258 8.16 -8.48 -9.93
N ILE A 259 7.43 -9.30 -9.17
CA ILE A 259 6.33 -10.11 -9.69
C ILE A 259 5.21 -10.27 -8.66
N GLU A 260 3.96 -10.15 -9.11
CA GLU A 260 2.79 -10.72 -8.42
C GLU A 260 2.59 -12.15 -8.92
N CYS A 261 2.55 -13.13 -8.01
CA CYS A 261 2.42 -14.53 -8.40
C CYS A 261 1.41 -15.26 -7.49
N PRO A 262 0.19 -15.58 -7.98
CA PRO A 262 -0.33 -15.30 -9.33
C PRO A 262 -0.46 -13.79 -9.66
N THR A 263 -0.43 -13.44 -10.94
CA THR A 263 -0.57 -12.03 -11.38
C THR A 263 -2.00 -11.51 -11.22
N ASN A 264 -2.16 -10.20 -11.02
CA ASN A 264 -3.45 -9.54 -10.96
C ASN A 264 -3.71 -8.74 -12.25
N PRO A 265 -4.86 -8.90 -12.95
CA PRO A 265 -6.01 -9.75 -12.65
C PRO A 265 -6.03 -11.11 -13.36
N ILE A 266 -5.01 -11.42 -14.18
CA ILE A 266 -5.04 -12.54 -15.13
C ILE A 266 -4.74 -13.90 -14.46
N LEU A 267 -4.21 -13.90 -13.23
CA LEU A 267 -3.87 -15.09 -12.45
C LEU A 267 -2.83 -15.99 -13.14
N GLN A 268 -1.91 -15.39 -13.90
CA GLN A 268 -0.77 -16.12 -14.45
C GLN A 268 0.17 -16.53 -13.32
N VAL A 269 0.69 -17.75 -13.37
CA VAL A 269 1.65 -18.29 -12.40
C VAL A 269 2.98 -18.49 -13.11
N ALA A 270 4.03 -17.90 -12.55
CA ALA A 270 5.39 -18.01 -13.07
C ALA A 270 6.19 -19.10 -12.35
N ASP A 271 7.20 -19.66 -13.02
CA ASP A 271 8.15 -20.60 -12.42
C ASP A 271 9.15 -19.86 -11.51
N LEU A 272 8.68 -19.51 -10.30
CA LEU A 272 9.48 -18.79 -9.31
C LEU A 272 10.82 -19.48 -8.98
N PRO A 273 10.91 -20.82 -8.84
CA PRO A 273 12.21 -21.48 -8.63
C PRO A 273 13.24 -21.16 -9.71
N ARG A 274 12.87 -21.28 -11.00
CA ARG A 274 13.80 -21.02 -12.10
C ARG A 274 14.12 -19.54 -12.25
N ILE A 275 13.12 -18.68 -12.08
CA ILE A 275 13.30 -17.22 -12.10
C ILE A 275 14.23 -16.78 -10.96
N HIS A 276 14.01 -17.24 -9.73
CA HIS A 276 14.87 -16.93 -8.59
C HIS A 276 16.32 -17.35 -8.85
N ALA A 277 16.53 -18.55 -9.39
CA ALA A 277 17.87 -19.02 -9.73
C ALA A 277 18.57 -18.12 -10.77
N ALA A 278 17.85 -17.62 -11.79
CA ALA A 278 18.40 -16.68 -12.77
C ALA A 278 18.73 -15.31 -12.13
N VAL A 279 17.82 -14.77 -11.32
CA VAL A 279 18.03 -13.49 -10.61
C VAL A 279 19.26 -13.57 -9.70
N ARG A 280 19.41 -14.68 -8.98
CA ARG A 280 20.58 -14.96 -8.12
C ARG A 280 21.88 -15.00 -8.90
N ARG A 281 21.92 -15.63 -10.08
CA ARG A 281 23.12 -15.66 -10.94
C ARG A 281 23.54 -14.26 -11.40
N ALA A 282 22.58 -13.39 -11.69
CA ALA A 282 22.83 -11.98 -12.02
C ALA A 282 23.12 -11.10 -10.78
N GLY A 283 23.02 -11.66 -9.56
CA GLY A 283 23.22 -10.96 -8.28
C GLY A 283 22.11 -9.96 -7.91
N GLY A 284 20.99 -9.97 -8.65
CA GLY A 284 19.83 -9.12 -8.38
C GLY A 284 19.02 -9.62 -7.18
N MET A 285 17.92 -8.94 -6.90
CA MET A 285 16.93 -9.36 -5.89
C MET A 285 15.59 -9.70 -6.53
N LEU A 286 14.84 -10.64 -5.95
CA LEU A 286 13.49 -10.99 -6.38
C LEU A 286 12.47 -10.61 -5.31
N LEU A 287 11.60 -9.65 -5.63
CA LEU A 287 10.45 -9.27 -4.82
C LEU A 287 9.20 -9.98 -5.35
N VAL A 288 8.54 -10.77 -4.50
CA VAL A 288 7.33 -11.51 -4.85
C VAL A 288 6.14 -11.05 -4.00
N ASP A 289 5.03 -10.76 -4.65
CA ASP A 289 3.75 -10.48 -4.00
C ASP A 289 2.74 -11.60 -4.25
N PRO A 290 2.44 -12.46 -3.25
CA PRO A 290 1.46 -13.53 -3.36
C PRO A 290 0.05 -13.11 -2.90
N THR A 291 -0.23 -11.80 -2.76
CA THR A 291 -1.46 -11.28 -2.15
C THR A 291 -2.71 -11.93 -2.69
N ILE A 292 -2.82 -12.14 -4.00
CA ILE A 292 -4.02 -12.72 -4.62
C ILE A 292 -4.24 -14.20 -4.25
N ALA A 293 -3.18 -14.93 -3.92
CA ALA A 293 -3.28 -16.30 -3.46
C ALA A 293 -3.33 -16.41 -1.93
N SER A 294 -2.96 -15.35 -1.18
CA SER A 294 -2.71 -15.37 0.26
C SER A 294 -1.48 -16.20 0.65
N ILE A 295 -0.69 -15.68 1.59
CA ILE A 295 0.42 -16.39 2.24
C ILE A 295 -0.02 -17.67 2.96
N TYR A 296 -1.33 -17.85 3.21
CA TYR A 296 -1.86 -19.08 3.79
C TYR A 296 -1.93 -20.23 2.78
N ASN A 297 -2.11 -19.93 1.48
CA ASN A 297 -2.30 -20.96 0.45
C ASN A 297 -1.02 -21.24 -0.35
N VAL A 298 -0.09 -20.29 -0.40
CA VAL A 298 1.16 -20.42 -1.16
C VAL A 298 2.37 -20.07 -0.30
N ASN A 299 3.44 -20.84 -0.47
CA ASN A 299 4.74 -20.56 0.13
C ASN A 299 5.72 -20.13 -0.96
N VAL A 300 5.87 -18.81 -1.14
CA VAL A 300 6.76 -18.23 -2.16
C VAL A 300 8.11 -17.79 -1.61
N LEU A 301 8.26 -17.66 -0.29
CA LEU A 301 9.48 -17.13 0.33
C LEU A 301 10.76 -17.92 -0.03
N PRO A 302 10.75 -19.27 -0.14
CA PRO A 302 11.92 -20.03 -0.61
C PRO A 302 12.43 -19.63 -2.00
N PHE A 303 11.61 -18.93 -2.78
CA PHE A 303 11.91 -18.47 -4.14
C PHE A 303 11.84 -16.95 -4.25
N ALA A 304 12.01 -16.22 -3.14
CA ALA A 304 12.01 -14.77 -3.10
C ALA A 304 13.13 -14.27 -2.17
N ASP A 305 13.61 -13.05 -2.42
CA ASP A 305 14.44 -12.31 -1.47
C ASP A 305 13.57 -11.50 -0.51
N ILE A 306 12.50 -10.92 -1.03
CA ILE A 306 11.51 -10.15 -0.27
C ILE A 306 10.11 -10.60 -0.67
N LEU A 307 9.29 -10.92 0.33
CA LEU A 307 7.86 -11.17 0.17
C LEU A 307 7.12 -9.94 0.68
N VAL A 308 6.24 -9.37 -0.15
CA VAL A 308 5.30 -8.32 0.28
C VAL A 308 3.88 -8.84 0.14
N THR A 309 2.99 -8.52 1.08
CA THR A 309 1.59 -8.93 0.96
C THR A 309 0.65 -7.93 1.61
N SER A 310 -0.57 -7.82 1.07
CA SER A 310 -1.61 -6.96 1.60
C SER A 310 -2.54 -7.71 2.55
N LEU A 311 -2.37 -7.45 3.85
CA LEU A 311 -3.25 -7.99 4.89
C LEU A 311 -4.70 -7.51 4.78
N THR A 312 -4.94 -6.38 4.10
CA THR A 312 -6.29 -5.84 3.85
C THR A 312 -7.16 -6.77 2.99
N LYS A 313 -6.57 -7.79 2.33
CA LYS A 313 -7.30 -8.72 1.47
C LYS A 313 -7.85 -9.90 2.26
N TYR A 314 -7.05 -10.97 2.39
CA TYR A 314 -7.52 -12.23 2.97
C TYR A 314 -7.45 -12.26 4.50
N ALA A 315 -6.59 -11.45 5.12
CA ALA A 315 -6.42 -11.45 6.57
C ALA A 315 -7.45 -10.56 7.28
N ALA A 316 -7.80 -9.41 6.68
CA ALA A 316 -8.79 -8.49 7.22
C ALA A 316 -10.22 -8.98 6.92
N HIS A 317 -10.91 -9.53 7.91
CA HIS A 317 -12.31 -9.95 7.79
C HIS A 317 -13.29 -9.00 8.52
N GLN A 318 -12.79 -7.95 9.19
CA GLN A 318 -13.60 -7.01 9.98
C GLN A 318 -13.42 -5.54 9.57
N GLY A 319 -12.91 -5.26 8.36
CA GLY A 319 -12.59 -3.91 7.92
C GLY A 319 -11.17 -3.53 8.30
#